data_AF-A0A3C1KEI4-F1
#
_entry.id   AF-A0A3C1KEI4-F1
#
_cell.length_a   1.000
_cell.length_b   1.000
_cell.length_c   1.000
_cell.angle_alpha   90.00
_cell.angle_beta   90.00
_cell.angle_gamma   90.00
#
_symmetry.space_group_name_H-M   'P 1'
#
loop_
_entity.id
_entity.type
_entity.pdbx_description
1 polymer ?
#
loop_
_entity_poly.entity_id
_entity_poly.type
_entity_poly.pdbx_seq_one_letter_code
_entity_poly.pdbx_strand_id
1 'polypeptide(L)' 'TCAWLSWALGRSSHADGYVRAAREHEASHGLADIVGRFVAAGHLPDWAFRGRAERALAAQEPVT' A
#
# COMPACT_ATOMS: atom_id res chain seq x y z
N THR A 1 1.43 -7.20 10.00
CA THR A 1 2.49 -6.32 9.45
C THR A 1 2.48 -6.21 7.93
N CYS A 2 2.33 -7.30 7.17
CA CYS A 2 2.33 -7.28 5.69
C CYS A 2 1.30 -6.32 5.06
N ALA A 3 0.14 -6.14 5.71
CA ALA A 3 -0.88 -5.17 5.29
C ALA A 3 -0.33 -3.74 5.21
N TRP A 4 0.30 -3.27 6.30
CA TRP A 4 0.86 -1.92 6.38
C TRP A 4 1.94 -1.70 5.32
N LEU A 5 2.90 -2.63 5.19
CA LEU A 5 3.97 -2.52 4.18
C LEU A 5 3.42 -2.49 2.75
N SER A 6 2.40 -3.29 2.46
CA SER A 6 1.79 -3.33 1.13
C SER A 6 1.06 -2.02 0.81
N TRP A 7 0.30 -1.47 1.76
CA TRP A 7 -0.36 -0.17 1.62
C TRP A 7 0.67 0.94 1.41
N ALA A 8 1.69 0.98 2.25
CA ALA A 8 2.68 2.04 2.26
C ALA A 8 3.46 2.05 0.92
N LEU A 9 3.74 0.89 0.32
CA LEU A 9 4.38 0.77 -1.00
C LEU A 9 3.42 0.92 -2.20
N GLY A 10 2.20 1.42 -2.00
CA GLY A 10 1.23 1.68 -3.08
C GLY A 10 0.47 0.46 -3.60
N ARG A 11 0.47 -0.67 -2.87
CA ARG A 11 -0.19 -1.93 -3.27
C ARG A 11 -1.45 -2.20 -2.44
N SER A 12 -2.43 -1.29 -2.47
CA SER A 12 -3.65 -1.37 -1.65
C SER A 12 -4.45 -2.65 -1.81
N SER A 13 -4.50 -3.26 -3.00
CA SER A 13 -5.21 -4.55 -3.20
C SER A 13 -4.57 -5.69 -2.40
N HIS A 14 -3.23 -5.73 -2.31
CA HIS A 14 -2.54 -6.70 -1.47
C HIS A 14 -2.74 -6.37 0.02
N ALA A 15 -2.75 -5.09 0.37
CA ALA A 15 -3.03 -4.66 1.73
C ALA A 15 -4.42 -5.12 2.20
N ASP A 16 -5.45 -4.99 1.35
CA ASP A 16 -6.81 -5.45 1.65
C ASP A 16 -6.87 -6.96 1.94
N GLY A 17 -6.20 -7.77 1.11
CA GLY A 17 -6.10 -9.22 1.34
C GLY A 17 -5.49 -9.55 2.71
N TYR A 18 -4.43 -8.86 3.12
CA TYR A 18 -3.82 -9.05 4.44
C TYR A 18 -4.68 -8.52 5.60
N VAL A 19 -5.46 -7.45 5.39
CA VAL A 19 -6.43 -6.95 6.38
C VAL A 19 -7.53 -7.99 6.63
N ARG A 20 -8.08 -8.56 5.56
CA ARG A 20 -9.09 -9.63 5.66
C ARG A 20 -8.53 -10.84 6.39
N ALA A 21 -7.34 -11.31 6.00
CA ALA A 21 -6.70 -12.45 6.67
C ALA A 21 -6.47 -12.19 8.18
N ALA A 22 -6.00 -11.00 8.55
CA ALA A 22 -5.81 -10.65 9.96
C ALA A 22 -7.13 -10.64 10.76
N ARG A 23 -8.20 -10.12 10.16
CA ARG A 23 -9.54 -10.08 10.78
C ARG A 23 -10.21 -11.45 10.85
N GLU A 24 -9.91 -12.36 9.93
CA GLU A 24 -10.37 -13.75 9.98
C GLU A 24 -9.76 -14.49 11.19
N HIS A 25 -8.54 -14.15 11.60
CA HIS A 25 -7.90 -14.70 12.80
C HIS A 25 -8.28 -13.98 14.10
N GLU A 26 -8.35 -12.65 14.08
CA GLU A 26 -8.68 -11.79 15.22
C GLU A 26 -9.56 -10.66 14.72
N ALA A 27 -10.87 -10.75 14.97
CA ALA A 27 -11.85 -9.78 14.45
C ALA A 27 -11.52 -8.33 14.86
N SER A 28 -10.96 -8.17 16.06
CA SER A 28 -10.57 -6.91 16.70
C SER A 28 -9.11 -6.52 16.45
N HIS A 29 -8.48 -6.97 15.36
CA HIS A 29 -7.08 -6.68 15.07
C HIS A 29 -6.86 -5.18 14.76
N GLY A 30 -6.50 -4.39 15.78
CA GLY A 30 -6.46 -2.93 15.69
C GLY A 30 -5.62 -2.35 14.55
N LEU A 31 -4.46 -2.95 14.23
CA LEU A 31 -3.65 -2.50 13.09
C LEU A 31 -4.35 -2.76 11.74
N ALA A 32 -5.07 -3.89 11.61
CA ALA A 32 -5.80 -4.23 10.39
C ALA A 32 -7.01 -3.30 10.23
N ASP A 33 -7.65 -2.90 11.32
CA ASP A 33 -8.70 -1.89 11.30
C ASP A 33 -8.20 -0.53 10.80
N ILE A 34 -7.06 -0.07 11.32
CA ILE A 34 -6.46 1.20 10.90
C ILE A 34 -6.10 1.15 9.42
N VAL A 35 -5.36 0.12 8.98
CA VAL A 35 -4.95 -0.02 7.57
C VAL A 35 -6.17 -0.19 6.65
N GLY A 36 -7.17 -0.97 7.06
CA GLY A 36 -8.39 -1.20 6.29
C GLY A 36 -9.16 0.09 6.02
N ARG A 37 -9.19 1.04 6.97
CA ARG A 37 -9.81 2.36 6.75
C ARG A 37 -9.08 3.19 5.70
N PHE A 38 -7.75 3.18 5.69
CA PHE A 38 -6.97 3.88 4.66
C PHE A 38 -7.17 3.26 3.28
N VAL A 39 -7.18 1.93 3.20
CA VAL A 39 -7.43 1.20 1.96
C VAL A 39 -8.84 1.50 1.43
N ALA A 40 -9.87 1.43 2.28
CA ALA A 40 -11.26 1.70 1.90
C ALA A 40 -11.47 3.15 1.44
N ALA A 41 -10.75 4.11 2.02
CA ALA A 41 -10.79 5.51 1.61
C ALA A 41 -10.00 5.79 0.31
N GLY A 42 -9.29 4.80 -0.24
CA GLY A 42 -8.41 4.99 -1.40
C GLY A 42 -7.21 5.91 -1.11
N HIS A 43 -6.91 6.16 0.17
CA HIS A 43 -5.81 7.03 0.56
C HIS A 43 -4.48 6.28 0.45
N LEU A 44 -3.55 6.87 -0.28
CA LEU A 44 -2.16 6.45 -0.34
C LEU A 44 -1.27 7.64 0.05
N PRO A 45 -0.14 7.40 0.72
CA PRO A 45 0.78 8.47 1.05
C PRO A 45 1.53 8.94 -0.21
N ASP A 46 1.84 10.23 -0.30
CA ASP A 46 2.51 10.83 -1.48
C ASP A 46 3.79 10.11 -1.88
N TRP A 47 4.55 9.65 -0.89
CA TRP A 47 5.82 8.98 -1.12
C TRP A 47 5.66 7.61 -1.81
N ALA A 48 4.47 6.98 -1.76
CA ALA A 48 4.19 5.75 -2.48
C ALA A 48 4.31 5.93 -4.00
N PHE A 49 4.20 7.17 -4.50
CA PHE A 49 4.30 7.50 -5.92
C PHE A 49 5.68 8.00 -6.35
N ARG A 50 6.48 8.55 -5.42
CA ARG A 50 7.76 9.23 -5.74
C ARG A 50 8.76 8.33 -6.47
N GLY A 51 9.08 7.16 -5.92
CA GLY A 51 10.07 6.25 -6.53
C GLY A 51 9.62 5.66 -7.88
N ARG A 52 8.30 5.53 -8.12
CA ARG A 52 7.78 5.12 -9.44
C ARG A 52 7.95 6.25 -10.46
N ALA A 53 7.66 7.48 -10.07
CA ALA A 53 7.81 8.65 -10.92
C ALA A 53 9.28 8.90 -11.29
N GLU A 54 10.19 8.82 -10.32
CA GLU A 54 11.64 8.94 -10.54
C GLU A 54 12.15 7.90 -11.53
N ARG A 55 11.74 6.64 -11.37
CA ARG A 55 12.08 5.56 -12.31
C ARG A 55 11.49 5.75 -13.69
N ALA A 56 10.27 6.26 -13.79
CA ALA A 56 9.62 6.52 -15.07
C ALA A 56 10.32 7.65 -15.83
N LEU A 57 10.78 8.69 -15.12
CA LEU A 57 11.58 9.78 -15.68
C LEU A 57 12.96 9.29 -16.13
N ALA A 58 13.64 8.51 -15.28
CA ALA A 58 14.95 7.94 -15.63
C ALA A 58 14.90 7.00 -16.85
N ALA A 59 13.77 6.32 -17.09
CA ALA A 59 13.56 5.48 -18.27
C ALA A 59 13.22 6.27 -19.54
N GLN A 60 12.89 7.57 -19.43
CA GLN A 60 12.60 8.47 -20.56
C GLN A 60 13.85 9.21 -21.05
N GLU A 61 14.95 9.19 -20.30
CA GLU A 61 16.23 9.71 -20.75
C GLU A 61 16.73 8.85 -21.94
N PRO A 62 16.91 9.42 -23.14
CA PRO A 62 17.43 8.65 -24.27
C PRO A 62 18.85 8.20 -23.94
N VAL A 63 19.12 6.90 -24.09
CA VAL A 63 20.49 6.39 -24.21
C VAL A 63 21.08 7.05 -25.46
N THR A 64 21.82 8.14 -25.26
CA THR A 64 22.73 8.74 -26.24
C THR A 64 23.97 7.91 -26.41
#